data_AF-A0A1E5CWD5-F1
#
_entry.id   AF-A0A1E5CWD5-F1
#
_cell.length_a   1.000
_cell.length_b   1.000
_cell.length_c   1.000
_cell.angle_alpha   90.00
_cell.angle_beta   90.00
_cell.angle_gamma   90.00
#
_symmetry.space_group_name_H-M   'P 1'
#
loop_
_entity.id
_entity.type
_entity.pdbx_description
1 polymer ?
#
loop_
_entity_poly.entity_id
_entity_poly.type
_entity_poly.pdbx_seq_one_letter_code
_entity_poly.pdbx_strand_id
1 'polypeptide(L)'
;MFSERASPVSFAGPKRAHQPGIALTNLPPIDVVVISHDHYDHLDLNSLAFLIKRDNPKIYVGLGVEKRLPSSVKTTELDWGESVQVYDIFKLWFLEVQHNSGRTPFDRNSTLWG
;
A
#
# COMPACT_ATOMS: atom_id res chain seq x y z
N MET A 1 5.78 5.40 0.87
CA MET A 1 7.00 4.64 0.53
C MET A 1 8.21 5.28 1.22
N PHE A 2 8.99 4.49 1.96
CA PHE A 2 10.21 4.94 2.66
C PHE A 2 11.49 4.30 2.11
N SER A 3 11.38 3.26 1.28
CA SER A 3 12.51 2.68 0.54
C SER A 3 13.21 3.72 -0.35
N GLU A 4 14.49 3.48 -0.67
CA GLU A 4 15.27 4.40 -1.51
C GLU A 4 14.82 4.39 -2.98
N ARG A 5 14.27 3.27 -3.46
CA ARG A 5 13.84 3.07 -4.85
C ARG A 5 12.44 2.48 -4.95
N ALA A 6 11.67 2.98 -5.91
CA ALA A 6 10.37 2.42 -6.30
C ALA A 6 10.61 1.32 -7.34
N SER A 7 11.05 0.15 -6.88
CA SER A 7 11.54 -0.91 -7.76
C SER A 7 11.44 -2.29 -7.08
N PRO A 8 11.30 -3.38 -7.86
CA PRO A 8 11.44 -4.73 -7.32
C PRO A 8 12.87 -5.09 -6.93
N VAL A 9 13.87 -4.32 -7.37
CA VAL A 9 15.29 -4.57 -7.11
C VAL A 9 15.98 -3.34 -6.54
N SER A 10 17.00 -3.55 -5.70
CA SER A 10 17.71 -2.47 -5.01
C SER A 10 18.66 -1.65 -5.89
N PHE A 11 19.09 -2.21 -7.03
CA PHE A 11 20.14 -1.62 -7.86
C PHE A 11 19.63 -0.87 -9.11
N ALA A 12 18.36 -1.00 -9.47
CA ALA A 12 17.79 -0.39 -10.68
C ALA A 12 16.39 0.19 -10.42
N GLY A 13 15.90 1.03 -11.33
CA GLY A 13 14.59 1.68 -11.24
C GLY A 13 14.62 3.05 -10.55
N PRO A 14 13.47 3.76 -10.49
CA PRO A 14 13.40 5.12 -9.98
C PRO A 14 13.95 5.24 -8.56
N LYS A 15 14.97 6.08 -8.39
CA LYS A 15 15.49 6.47 -7.08
C LYS A 15 14.80 7.75 -6.65
N ARG A 16 14.39 7.83 -5.39
CA ARG A 16 13.83 9.06 -4.85
C ARG A 16 14.84 10.21 -4.87
N ALA A 17 14.37 11.40 -5.21
CA ALA A 17 15.21 12.61 -5.27
C ALA A 17 15.44 13.25 -3.89
N HIS A 18 14.49 13.13 -2.98
CA HIS A 18 14.50 13.78 -1.65
C HIS A 18 14.45 12.74 -0.54
N GLN A 19 14.93 13.07 0.66
CA GLN A 19 14.77 12.24 1.86
C GLN A 19 13.31 12.24 2.37
N PRO A 20 12.80 11.27 3.17
CA PRO A 20 11.42 11.35 3.65
C PRO A 20 11.36 12.48 4.69
N GLY A 21 10.23 13.18 4.78
CA GLY A 21 10.10 14.31 5.71
C GLY A 21 10.24 13.92 7.19
N ILE A 22 10.00 12.64 7.51
CA ILE A 22 10.21 12.04 8.83
C ILE A 22 10.80 10.65 8.64
N ALA A 23 11.72 10.24 9.52
CA ALA A 23 12.22 8.86 9.50
C ALA A 23 11.10 7.86 9.81
N LEU A 24 11.09 6.71 9.14
CA LEU A 24 10.09 5.65 9.36
C LEU A 24 10.01 5.22 10.83
N THR A 25 11.16 5.15 11.50
CA THR A 25 11.27 4.83 12.93
C THR A 25 10.66 5.87 13.86
N ASN A 26 10.54 7.12 13.38
CA ASN A 26 10.06 8.26 14.17
C ASN A 26 8.57 8.53 13.95
N LEU A 27 7.89 7.74 13.11
CA LEU A 27 6.43 7.84 12.98
C LEU A 27 5.76 7.52 14.32
N PRO A 28 4.65 8.19 14.66
CA PRO A 28 3.79 7.76 15.76
C PRO A 28 3.25 6.34 15.49
N PRO A 29 2.62 5.70 16.49
CA PRO A 29 1.90 4.45 16.27
C PRO A 29 0.90 4.60 15.12
N ILE A 30 0.86 3.62 14.23
CA ILE A 30 -0.02 3.60 13.06
C ILE A 30 -1.09 2.52 13.27
N ASP A 31 -2.36 2.93 13.31
CA ASP A 31 -3.49 2.00 13.45
C ASP A 31 -4.03 1.51 12.10
N VAL A 32 -3.84 2.31 11.04
CA VAL A 32 -4.45 2.12 9.72
C VAL A 32 -3.45 2.42 8.62
N VAL A 33 -3.38 1.54 7.63
CA VAL A 33 -2.67 1.77 6.35
C VAL A 33 -3.68 1.63 5.21
N VAL A 34 -3.71 2.62 4.32
CA VAL A 34 -4.51 2.60 3.09
C VAL A 34 -3.58 2.57 1.88
N ILE A 35 -3.88 1.72 0.90
CA ILE A 35 -3.09 1.57 -0.32
C ILE A 35 -4.03 1.80 -1.52
N SER A 36 -3.71 2.80 -2.33
CA SER A 36 -4.52 3.15 -3.50
C SER A 36 -4.41 2.12 -4.63
N HIS A 37 -3.19 1.65 -4.93
CA HIS A 37 -2.90 0.68 -5.98
C HIS A 37 -1.51 0.04 -5.79
N ASP A 38 -1.15 -0.91 -6.66
CA ASP A 38 -0.01 -1.81 -6.44
C ASP A 38 1.35 -1.35 -7.02
N HIS A 39 1.45 -0.15 -7.60
CA HIS A 39 2.72 0.37 -8.12
C HIS A 39 3.79 0.49 -7.02
N TYR A 40 5.08 0.34 -7.36
CA TYR A 40 6.16 0.26 -6.37
C TYR A 40 6.37 1.51 -5.52
N ASP A 41 5.96 2.68 -6.02
CA ASP A 41 5.99 3.95 -5.30
C ASP A 41 4.80 4.13 -4.33
N HIS A 42 3.73 3.35 -4.52
CA HIS A 42 2.55 3.35 -3.64
C HIS A 42 2.52 2.14 -2.69
N LEU A 43 2.95 0.96 -3.16
CA LEU A 43 3.04 -0.29 -2.42
C LEU A 43 4.50 -0.69 -2.16
N ASP A 44 5.11 -0.04 -1.17
CA ASP A 44 6.47 -0.36 -0.72
C ASP A 44 6.46 -1.45 0.36
N LEU A 45 6.78 -2.68 -0.05
CA LEU A 45 6.70 -3.85 0.81
C LEU A 45 7.63 -3.78 2.03
N ASN A 46 8.78 -3.10 1.93
CA ASN A 46 9.70 -2.95 3.07
C ASN A 46 9.09 -2.04 4.14
N SER A 47 8.49 -0.92 3.71
CA SER A 47 7.78 -0.02 4.62
C SER A 47 6.60 -0.71 5.28
N LEU A 48 5.80 -1.44 4.48
CA LEU A 48 4.62 -2.14 4.99
C LEU A 48 5.02 -3.24 5.99
N ALA A 49 6.05 -4.04 5.69
CA ALA A 49 6.54 -5.06 6.59
C ALA A 49 7.06 -4.48 7.92
N PHE A 50 7.75 -3.33 7.87
CA PHE A 50 8.16 -2.63 9.08
C PHE A 50 6.95 -2.22 9.94
N LEU A 51 5.93 -1.60 9.34
CA LEU A 51 4.73 -1.16 10.05
C LEU A 51 3.91 -2.32 10.62
N ILE A 52 3.77 -3.42 9.86
CA ILE A 52 3.11 -4.65 10.34
C ILE A 52 3.81 -5.19 11.57
N LYS A 53 5.16 -5.27 11.54
CA LYS A 53 5.93 -5.78 12.67
C LYS A 53 5.87 -4.86 13.88
N ARG A 54 5.90 -3.53 13.66
CA ARG A 54 5.97 -2.54 14.74
C ARG A 54 4.62 -2.32 15.41
N ASP A 55 3.57 -2.11 14.62
CA ASP A 55 2.28 -1.60 15.09
C ASP A 55 1.09 -2.53 14.77
N ASN A 56 1.26 -3.46 13.82
CA ASN A 56 0.20 -4.35 13.34
C ASN A 56 -1.12 -3.63 12.95
N PRO A 57 -1.06 -2.63 12.04
CA PRO A 57 -2.23 -1.84 11.64
C PRO A 57 -3.26 -2.67 10.86
N LYS A 58 -4.51 -2.20 10.81
CA LYS A 58 -5.47 -2.63 9.79
C LYS A 58 -5.05 -2.09 8.42
N ILE A 59 -5.05 -2.95 7.42
CA ILE A 59 -4.61 -2.61 6.07
C ILE A 59 -5.81 -2.70 5.12
N TYR A 60 -6.07 -1.61 4.40
CA TYR A 60 -7.15 -1.50 3.43
C TYR A 60 -6.59 -1.28 2.03
N VAL A 61 -7.07 -2.07 1.08
CA VAL A 61 -6.54 -2.11 -0.30
C VAL A 61 -7.67 -2.28 -1.31
N GLY A 62 -7.41 -2.00 -2.59
CA GLY A 62 -8.31 -2.37 -3.68
C GLY A 62 -8.30 -3.88 -3.95
N LEU A 63 -9.37 -4.39 -4.59
CA LEU A 63 -9.48 -5.81 -4.97
C LEU A 63 -8.23 -6.38 -5.67
N GLY A 64 -7.79 -7.56 -5.24
CA GLY A 64 -6.66 -8.30 -5.79
C GLY A 64 -5.28 -7.84 -5.32
N VAL A 65 -5.16 -6.71 -4.62
CA VAL A 65 -3.88 -6.21 -4.11
C VAL A 65 -3.31 -7.12 -3.01
N GLU A 66 -4.15 -7.83 -2.25
CA GLU A 66 -3.70 -8.79 -1.23
C GLU A 66 -2.75 -9.85 -1.82
N LYS A 67 -2.95 -10.24 -3.09
CA LYS A 67 -2.12 -11.20 -3.80
C LYS A 67 -0.67 -10.74 -4.00
N ARG A 68 -0.37 -9.46 -3.75
CA ARG A 68 0.98 -8.88 -3.80
C ARG A 68 1.72 -8.98 -2.46
N LEU A 69 1.03 -9.44 -1.42
CA LEU A 69 1.52 -9.51 -0.06
C LEU A 69 1.81 -10.97 0.33
N PRO A 70 2.69 -11.20 1.31
CA PRO A 70 2.81 -12.51 1.93
C PRO A 70 1.46 -12.97 2.49
N SER A 71 1.14 -14.26 2.38
CA SER A 71 -0.15 -14.84 2.82
C SER A 71 -0.46 -14.66 4.31
N SER A 72 0.55 -14.34 5.12
CA SER A 72 0.41 -14.00 6.54
C SER A 72 -0.17 -12.61 6.78
N VAL A 73 -0.08 -11.70 5.80
CA VAL A 73 -0.62 -10.35 5.89
C VAL A 73 -2.11 -10.39 5.60
N LYS A 74 -2.92 -9.89 6.53
CA LYS A 74 -4.37 -9.79 6.34
C LYS A 74 -4.74 -8.37 5.94
N THR A 75 -5.53 -8.26 4.89
CA THR A 75 -6.07 -7.00 4.39
C THR A 75 -7.59 -7.04 4.32
N THR A 76 -8.21 -5.88 4.28
CA THR A 76 -9.59 -5.72 3.82
C THR A 76 -9.53 -5.17 2.39
N GLU A 77 -9.93 -5.99 1.43
CA GLU A 77 -10.07 -5.57 0.04
C GLU A 77 -11.43 -4.88 -0.16
N LEU A 78 -11.46 -3.80 -0.92
CA LEU A 78 -12.66 -3.03 -1.26
C LEU A 78 -12.76 -2.85 -2.77
N ASP A 79 -13.98 -2.93 -3.30
CA ASP A 79 -14.34 -2.48 -4.64
C ASP A 79 -14.70 -0.98 -4.66
N TRP A 80 -14.80 -0.39 -5.84
CA TRP A 80 -15.25 1.00 -5.98
C TRP A 80 -16.66 1.20 -5.45
N GLY A 81 -16.84 2.28 -4.69
CA GLY A 81 -18.09 2.59 -4.01
C GLY A 81 -18.31 1.77 -2.74
N GLU A 82 -17.47 0.77 -2.45
CA GLU A 82 -17.53 0.08 -1.17
C GLU A 82 -16.94 0.92 -0.05
N SER A 83 -17.37 0.59 1.17
CA SER A 83 -16.90 1.26 2.37
C SER A 83 -16.95 0.34 3.58
N VAL A 84 -16.11 0.65 4.55
CA VAL A 84 -15.95 -0.14 5.77
C VAL A 84 -15.89 0.78 7.00
N GLN A 85 -16.52 0.34 8.09
CA GLN A 85 -16.42 1.02 9.37
C GLN A 85 -15.06 0.72 10.01
N VAL A 86 -14.32 1.77 10.38
CA VAL A 86 -12.99 1.67 10.98
C VAL A 86 -13.07 2.11 12.44
N TYR A 87 -12.89 1.14 13.35
CA TYR A 87 -12.84 1.30 14.81
C TYR A 87 -14.04 2.07 15.43
N ASP A 88 -15.24 1.99 14.86
CA ASP A 88 -16.41 2.80 15.28
C ASP A 88 -16.16 4.32 15.29
N ILE A 89 -15.07 4.78 14.67
CA ILE A 89 -14.65 6.19 14.63
C ILE A 89 -15.02 6.83 13.29
N PHE A 90 -14.72 6.16 12.17
CA PHE A 90 -14.96 6.72 10.84
C PHE A 90 -15.26 5.64 9.81
N LYS A 91 -15.86 6.07 8.68
CA LYS A 91 -16.13 5.22 7.53
C LYS A 91 -15.08 5.49 6.44
N LEU A 92 -14.36 4.45 6.01
CA LEU A 92 -13.44 4.53 4.89
C LEU A 92 -14.18 4.13 3.61
N TRP A 93 -14.08 4.95 2.57
CA TRP A 93 -14.63 4.68 1.24
C TRP A 93 -13.49 4.45 0.24
N PHE A 94 -13.65 3.46 -0.63
CA PHE A 94 -12.78 3.25 -1.77
C PHE A 94 -13.49 3.74 -3.03
N LEU A 95 -12.97 4.78 -3.67
CA LEU A 95 -13.66 5.49 -4.75
C LEU A 95 -12.95 5.25 -6.08
N GLU A 96 -13.70 5.41 -7.16
CA GLU A 96 -13.14 5.31 -8.50
C GLU A 96 -12.23 6.50 -8.80
N VAL A 97 -11.08 6.22 -9.43
CA VAL A 97 -10.16 7.22 -9.98
C VAL A 97 -9.65 6.77 -11.34
N GLN A 98 -9.28 7.72 -12.21
CA GLN A 98 -8.66 7.39 -13.49
C GLN A 98 -7.17 7.09 -13.31
N HIS A 99 -6.82 5.82 -13.14
CA HIS A 99 -5.43 5.34 -13.07
C HIS A 99 -5.26 3.93 -13.66
N ASN A 100 -4.18 3.23 -13.29
CA ASN A 100 -3.92 1.84 -13.66
C ASN A 100 -3.14 1.12 -12.53
N SER A 101 -2.91 -0.17 -12.71
CA SER A 101 -2.10 -1.01 -11.81
C SER A 101 -1.13 -1.91 -12.59
N GLY A 102 -0.15 -2.47 -11.91
CA GLY A 102 0.82 -3.42 -12.47
C GLY A 102 2.22 -3.28 -11.87
N ARG A 103 2.91 -4.41 -11.66
CA ARG A 103 4.27 -4.47 -11.10
C ARG A 103 5.28 -5.13 -12.04
N THR A 104 4.80 -5.70 -13.13
CA THR A 104 5.57 -6.46 -14.12
C THR A 104 5.02 -6.17 -15.52
N PRO A 105 5.71 -6.60 -16.58
CA PRO A 105 5.20 -6.48 -17.94
C PRO A 105 3.90 -7.27 -18.24
N PHE A 106 3.50 -8.21 -17.36
CA PHE A 106 2.44 -9.19 -17.65
C PHE A 106 1.23 -9.11 -16.70
N ASP A 107 1.19 -8.13 -15.80
CA ASP A 107 0.16 -8.04 -14.76
C ASP A 107 -0.53 -6.66 -14.72
N ARG A 108 -0.49 -5.95 -15.85
CA ARG A 108 -1.17 -4.68 -16.02
C ARG A 108 -2.66 -4.82 -15.73
N ASN A 109 -3.20 -3.91 -14.93
CA ASN A 109 -4.62 -3.85 -14.52
C ASN A 109 -5.13 -5.13 -13.84
N SER A 110 -4.24 -5.93 -13.22
CA SER A 110 -4.63 -7.18 -12.55
C SER A 110 -5.14 -6.99 -11.12
N THR A 111 -4.98 -5.79 -10.55
CA THR A 111 -5.54 -5.38 -9.26
C THR A 111 -6.30 -4.06 -9.41
N LEU A 112 -7.26 -3.80 -8.54
CA LEU A 112 -8.01 -2.54 -8.53
C LEU A 112 -7.13 -1.38 -8.03
N TRP A 113 -7.46 -0.17 -8.47
CA TRP A 113 -6.83 1.10 -8.06
C TRP A 113 -7.91 2.09 -7.63
N GLY A 114 -7.67 2.96 -6.65
CA GLY A 114 -8.71 3.87 -6.11
C GLY A 114 -8.18 4.83 -5.06
#